data_AF-A0A1I2F995-F1
#
_entry.id   AF-A0A1I2F995-F1
#
_cell.length_a   1.000
_cell.length_b   1.000
_cell.length_c   1.000
_cell.angle_alpha   90.00
_cell.angle_beta   90.00
_cell.angle_gamma   90.00
#
_symmetry.space_group_name_H-M   'P 1'
#
loop_
_entity.id
_entity.type
_entity.pdbx_description
1 polymer ?
#
loop_
_entity_poly.entity_id
_entity_poly.type
_entity_poly.pdbx_seq_one_letter_code
_entity_poly.pdbx_strand_id
1 'polypeptide(L)'
;MSFESMAPHEGNLETFSLATRRVIRFSVGFLVIVLLTTALVLAGASAIQSGAADPNSPGTQAGLTLGLTTLGLLTMVCLVGLVISTVVWIVSAHKVSPSGPGAVGYGGLFATLLLISLSYIVPMTILVADILRISGWAALIAGVVLTRGRIRRETGRPDLGGRRRSLLQSDDWDASKWDPEVHRDIERRGRPGE
;
A
#
# COMPACT_ATOMS: atom_id res chain seq x y z
N MET A 1 -9.47 3.41 22.12
CA MET A 1 -9.28 4.87 21.98
C MET A 1 -10.21 5.36 20.87
N SER A 2 -11.20 6.19 21.20
CA SER A 2 -11.97 6.91 20.19
C SER A 2 -11.07 7.99 19.58
N PHE A 3 -11.27 8.30 18.30
CA PHE A 3 -10.46 9.27 17.55
C PHE A 3 -10.60 10.73 18.02
N GLU A 4 -11.35 10.98 19.11
CA GLU A 4 -11.80 12.31 19.51
C GLU A 4 -10.83 13.10 20.40
N SER A 5 -9.73 12.52 20.89
CA SER A 5 -8.83 13.23 21.82
C SER A 5 -7.40 13.49 21.33
N MET A 6 -7.05 13.13 20.10
CA MET A 6 -5.71 13.44 19.57
C MET A 6 -5.63 14.88 19.07
N ALA A 7 -4.50 15.56 19.32
CA ALA A 7 -4.25 16.86 18.73
C ALA A 7 -4.33 16.76 17.19
N PRO A 8 -4.91 17.73 16.46
CA PRO A 8 -5.19 17.64 15.03
C PRO A 8 -4.00 17.22 14.16
N HIS A 9 -2.78 17.60 14.57
CA HIS A 9 -1.55 17.24 13.87
C HIS A 9 -1.21 15.73 13.99
N GLU A 10 -1.57 15.08 15.09
CA GLU A 10 -1.28 13.66 15.32
C GLU A 10 -2.20 12.77 14.50
N GLY A 11 -3.49 13.09 14.47
CA GLY A 11 -4.47 12.36 13.64
C GLY A 11 -4.17 12.45 12.14
N ASN A 12 -3.64 13.59 11.67
CA ASN A 12 -3.22 13.76 10.28
C ASN A 12 -2.01 12.86 9.93
N LEU A 13 -1.04 12.73 10.84
CA LEU A 13 0.14 11.89 10.64
C LEU A 13 -0.21 10.39 10.65
N GLU A 14 -1.12 9.96 11.52
CA GLU A 14 -1.62 8.59 11.53
C GLU A 14 -2.36 8.24 10.24
N THR A 15 -3.25 9.14 9.79
CA THR A 15 -3.98 9.00 8.52
C THR A 15 -3.02 8.88 7.34
N PHE A 16 -1.99 9.74 7.28
CA PHE A 16 -0.95 9.67 6.26
C PHE A 16 -0.19 8.32 6.30
N SER A 17 0.13 7.80 7.48
CA SER A 17 0.81 6.51 7.64
C SER A 17 -0.05 5.33 7.13
N LEU A 18 -1.35 5.37 7.41
CA LEU A 18 -2.32 4.36 6.96
C LEU A 18 -2.52 4.43 5.45
N ALA A 19 -2.67 5.64 4.90
CA ALA A 19 -2.78 5.86 3.47
C ALA A 19 -1.56 5.33 2.72
N THR A 20 -0.35 5.62 3.23
CA THR A 20 0.91 5.10 2.66
C THR A 20 0.95 3.57 2.65
N ARG A 21 0.54 2.91 3.74
CA ARG A 21 0.47 1.44 3.81
C ARG A 21 -0.56 0.87 2.82
N ARG A 22 -1.71 1.53 2.66
CA ARG A 22 -2.75 1.11 1.71
C ARG A 22 -2.24 1.18 0.28
N VAL A 23 -1.61 2.29 -0.12
CA VAL A 23 -1.01 2.43 -1.46
C VAL A 23 -0.02 1.29 -1.71
N ILE A 24 0.92 1.03 -0.79
CA ILE A 24 1.90 -0.05 -0.95
C ILE A 24 1.21 -1.43 -1.07
N ARG A 25 0.22 -1.73 -0.22
CA ARG A 25 -0.50 -3.02 -0.27
C ARG A 25 -1.27 -3.21 -1.56
N PHE A 26 -1.98 -2.19 -2.03
CA PHE A 26 -2.70 -2.26 -3.31
C PHE A 26 -1.74 -2.36 -4.49
N SER A 27 -0.61 -1.65 -4.47
CA SER A 27 0.43 -1.79 -5.49
C SER A 27 1.02 -3.20 -5.53
N VAL A 28 1.30 -3.81 -4.36
CA VAL A 28 1.79 -5.19 -4.28
C VAL A 28 0.73 -6.18 -4.76
N GLY A 29 -0.53 -6.02 -4.35
CA GLY A 29 -1.62 -6.88 -4.82
C GLY A 29 -1.81 -6.79 -6.34
N PHE A 30 -1.74 -5.59 -6.91
CA PHE A 30 -1.78 -5.39 -8.35
C PHE A 30 -0.60 -6.07 -9.06
N LEU A 31 0.62 -5.91 -8.53
CA LEU A 31 1.81 -6.55 -9.09
C LEU A 31 1.66 -8.08 -9.15
N VAL A 32 1.12 -8.69 -8.10
CA VAL A 32 0.82 -10.13 -8.06
C VAL A 32 -0.16 -10.52 -9.17
N ILE A 33 -1.23 -9.75 -9.38
CA ILE A 33 -2.21 -10.03 -10.44
C ILE A 33 -1.58 -9.92 -11.82
N VAL A 34 -0.72 -8.92 -12.06
CA VAL A 34 0.03 -8.80 -13.32
C VAL A 34 0.90 -10.02 -13.55
N LEU A 35 1.69 -10.44 -12.56
CA LEU A 35 2.54 -11.62 -12.66
C LEU A 35 1.73 -12.90 -12.93
N LEU A 36 0.58 -13.08 -12.28
CA LEU A 36 -0.33 -14.19 -12.54
C LEU A 36 -0.90 -14.15 -13.97
N THR A 37 -1.23 -12.96 -14.46
CA THR A 37 -1.73 -12.75 -15.82
C THR A 37 -0.66 -13.08 -16.85
N THR A 38 0.56 -12.57 -16.68
CA THR A 38 1.70 -12.89 -17.54
C THR A 38 2.00 -14.39 -17.53
N ALA A 39 2.01 -15.02 -16.35
CA ALA A 39 2.23 -16.45 -16.22
C ALA A 39 1.14 -17.27 -16.93
N LEU A 40 -0.14 -16.90 -16.79
CA LEU A 40 -1.25 -17.56 -17.46
C LEU A 40 -1.14 -17.45 -19.00
N VAL A 41 -0.82 -16.26 -19.51
CA VAL A 41 -0.66 -16.02 -20.95
C VAL A 41 0.52 -16.80 -21.52
N LEU A 42 1.66 -16.78 -20.82
CA LEU A 42 2.85 -17.55 -21.24
C LEU A 42 2.61 -19.06 -21.18
N ALA A 43 1.96 -19.55 -20.12
CA ALA A 43 1.60 -20.95 -19.99
C ALA A 43 0.65 -21.38 -21.11
N GLY A 44 -0.40 -20.59 -21.39
CA GLY A 44 -1.33 -20.85 -22.49
C GLY A 44 -0.63 -20.88 -23.85
N ALA A 45 0.22 -19.88 -24.13
CA ALA A 45 1.00 -19.83 -25.37
C ALA A 45 1.93 -21.04 -25.52
N SER A 46 2.62 -21.43 -24.44
CA SER A 46 3.53 -22.59 -24.45
C SER A 46 2.80 -23.93 -24.62
N ALA A 47 1.61 -24.08 -24.02
CA ALA A 47 0.79 -25.28 -24.16
C ALA A 47 0.25 -25.45 -25.58
N ILE A 48 -0.13 -24.34 -26.24
CA ILE A 48 -0.55 -24.35 -27.65
C ILE A 48 0.64 -24.67 -28.56
N GLN A 49 1.80 -24.03 -28.35
CA GLN A 49 3.00 -24.24 -29.18
C GLN A 49 3.55 -25.67 -29.07
N SER A 50 3.46 -26.29 -27.90
CA SER A 50 3.90 -27.67 -27.67
C SER A 50 2.90 -28.73 -28.15
N GLY A 51 1.72 -28.31 -28.63
CA GLY A 51 0.63 -29.22 -29.01
C GLY A 51 -0.07 -29.90 -27.84
N ALA A 52 0.25 -29.51 -26.60
CA ALA A 52 -0.39 -30.04 -25.39
C ALA A 52 -1.83 -29.53 -25.21
N ALA A 53 -2.17 -28.40 -25.83
CA ALA A 53 -3.52 -27.82 -25.85
C ALA A 53 -3.96 -27.50 -27.28
N ASP A 54 -5.16 -27.94 -27.65
CA ASP A 54 -5.81 -27.51 -28.89
C ASP A 54 -6.49 -26.14 -28.67
N PRO A 55 -6.07 -25.08 -29.38
CA PRO A 55 -6.65 -23.74 -29.26
C PRO A 55 -8.11 -23.64 -29.72
N ASN A 56 -8.58 -24.60 -30.53
CA ASN A 56 -9.96 -24.64 -31.02
C ASN A 56 -10.87 -25.52 -30.16
N SER A 57 -10.30 -26.23 -29.18
CA SER A 57 -11.12 -27.03 -28.27
C SER A 57 -11.97 -26.12 -27.36
N PRO A 58 -13.26 -26.42 -27.15
CA PRO A 58 -14.13 -25.63 -26.27
C PRO A 58 -13.59 -25.49 -24.85
N GLY A 59 -12.90 -26.51 -24.33
CA GLY A 59 -12.30 -26.50 -23.00
C GLY A 59 -11.16 -25.49 -22.85
N THR A 60 -10.23 -25.44 -23.82
CA THR A 60 -9.12 -24.48 -23.82
C THR A 60 -9.63 -23.05 -23.96
N GLN A 61 -10.59 -22.81 -24.87
CA GLN A 61 -11.18 -21.48 -25.05
C GLN A 61 -11.92 -21.02 -23.78
N ALA A 62 -12.80 -21.86 -23.23
CA ALA A 62 -13.52 -21.53 -22.01
C ALA A 62 -12.57 -21.25 -20.82
N GLY A 63 -11.53 -22.07 -20.66
CA GLY A 63 -10.53 -21.91 -19.60
C GLY A 63 -9.74 -20.60 -19.72
N LEU A 64 -9.25 -20.29 -20.92
CA LEU A 64 -8.53 -19.04 -21.18
C LEU A 64 -9.43 -17.81 -21.01
N THR A 65 -10.65 -17.85 -21.56
CA THR A 65 -11.60 -16.75 -21.41
C THR A 65 -11.96 -16.52 -19.93
N LEU A 66 -12.34 -17.57 -19.19
CA LEU A 66 -12.66 -17.45 -17.77
C LEU A 66 -11.46 -16.94 -16.95
N GLY A 67 -10.26 -17.46 -17.21
CA GLY A 67 -9.04 -17.04 -16.54
C GLY A 67 -8.73 -15.56 -16.78
N LEU A 68 -8.73 -15.14 -18.04
CA LEU A 68 -8.47 -13.75 -18.43
C LEU A 68 -9.56 -12.79 -17.94
N THR A 69 -10.84 -13.17 -18.01
CA THR A 69 -11.94 -12.34 -17.50
C THR A 69 -11.85 -12.18 -15.97
N THR A 70 -11.55 -13.27 -15.24
CA THR A 70 -11.41 -13.22 -13.78
C THR A 70 -10.24 -12.33 -13.37
N LEU A 71 -9.08 -12.49 -14.00
CA LEU A 71 -7.91 -11.65 -13.74
C LEU A 71 -8.16 -10.19 -14.14
N GLY A 72 -8.90 -9.95 -15.23
CA GLY A 72 -9.33 -8.61 -15.65
C GLY A 72 -10.20 -7.93 -14.60
N LEU A 73 -11.19 -8.63 -14.03
CA LEU A 73 -12.04 -8.10 -12.95
C LEU A 73 -11.22 -7.77 -11.70
N LEU A 74 -10.33 -8.67 -11.28
CA LEU A 74 -9.44 -8.44 -10.13
C LEU A 74 -8.53 -7.24 -10.37
N THR A 75 -8.00 -7.11 -11.58
CA THR A 75 -7.17 -5.97 -12.01
C THR A 75 -7.95 -4.65 -11.86
N MET A 76 -9.22 -4.61 -12.31
CA MET A 76 -10.07 -3.42 -12.19
C MET A 76 -10.33 -3.03 -10.73
N VAL A 77 -10.63 -4.00 -9.86
CA VAL A 77 -10.83 -3.74 -8.41
C VAL A 77 -9.55 -3.18 -7.78
N CYS A 78 -8.38 -3.75 -8.11
CA CYS A 78 -7.11 -3.26 -7.61
C CYS A 78 -6.77 -1.86 -8.13
N LEU A 79 -7.06 -1.55 -9.40
CA LEU A 79 -6.88 -0.21 -9.96
C LEU A 79 -7.73 0.82 -9.23
N VAL A 80 -9.03 0.56 -9.07
CA VAL A 80 -9.93 1.47 -8.35
C VAL A 80 -9.46 1.68 -6.91
N GLY A 81 -9.11 0.58 -6.21
CA GLY A 81 -8.59 0.64 -4.84
C GLY A 81 -7.29 1.44 -4.74
N LEU A 82 -6.40 1.32 -5.72
CA LEU A 82 -5.18 2.10 -5.77
C LEU A 82 -5.42 3.57 -6.08
N VAL A 83 -6.30 3.92 -7.02
CA VAL A 83 -6.63 5.31 -7.34
C VAL A 83 -7.15 5.99 -6.07
N ILE A 84 -8.14 5.38 -5.41
CA ILE A 84 -8.69 5.90 -4.15
C ILE A 84 -7.58 6.05 -3.10
N SER A 85 -6.75 5.01 -2.91
CA SER A 85 -5.66 5.04 -1.93
C SER A 85 -4.63 6.13 -2.24
N THR A 86 -4.33 6.37 -3.51
CA THR A 86 -3.38 7.38 -3.98
C THR A 86 -3.93 8.79 -3.77
N VAL A 87 -5.20 9.03 -4.10
CA VAL A 87 -5.87 10.31 -3.85
C VAL A 87 -5.87 10.61 -2.35
N VAL A 88 -6.27 9.65 -1.52
CA VAL A 88 -6.25 9.79 -0.05
C VAL A 88 -4.82 10.05 0.44
N TRP A 89 -3.81 9.39 -0.13
CA TRP A 89 -2.40 9.63 0.21
C TRP A 89 -1.94 11.05 -0.14
N ILE A 90 -2.27 11.57 -1.33
CA ILE A 90 -1.94 12.94 -1.75
C ILE A 90 -2.60 13.95 -0.81
N VAL A 91 -3.91 13.80 -0.56
CA VAL A 91 -4.66 14.71 0.33
C VAL A 91 -4.07 14.66 1.74
N SER A 92 -3.76 13.47 2.26
CA SER A 92 -3.15 13.32 3.58
C SER A 92 -1.75 13.92 3.64
N ALA A 93 -0.96 13.83 2.56
CA ALA A 93 0.36 14.43 2.48
C ALA A 93 0.29 15.97 2.56
N HIS A 94 -0.68 16.60 1.91
CA HIS A 94 -0.92 18.06 1.99
C HIS A 94 -1.38 18.51 3.37
N LYS A 95 -2.02 17.63 4.14
CA LYS A 95 -2.40 17.94 5.54
C LYS A 95 -1.23 17.90 6.52
N VAL A 96 -0.13 17.21 6.18
CA VAL A 96 1.03 17.05 7.06
C VAL A 96 2.26 17.84 6.61
N SER A 97 2.30 18.28 5.34
CA SER A 97 3.40 19.05 4.77
C SER A 97 2.85 20.07 3.76
N PRO A 98 3.34 21.33 3.78
CA PRO A 98 2.89 22.38 2.86
C PRO A 98 3.25 22.10 1.39
N SER A 99 4.25 21.25 1.13
CA SER A 99 4.60 20.80 -0.22
C SER A 99 3.94 19.48 -0.63
N GLY A 100 3.05 18.96 0.21
CA GLY A 100 2.38 17.68 -0.01
C GLY A 100 3.37 16.52 -0.18
N PRO A 101 3.19 15.65 -1.19
CA PRO A 101 4.12 14.58 -1.51
C PRO A 101 5.53 15.04 -1.94
N GLY A 102 5.68 16.31 -2.34
CA GLY A 102 6.89 16.86 -2.92
C GLY A 102 7.17 16.40 -4.36
N ALA A 103 8.22 16.95 -4.97
CA ALA A 103 8.61 16.66 -6.35
C ALA A 103 8.88 15.17 -6.59
N VAL A 104 9.43 14.45 -5.60
CA VAL A 104 9.72 13.02 -5.70
C VAL A 104 8.44 12.18 -5.71
N GLY A 105 7.45 12.52 -4.87
CA GLY A 105 6.18 11.81 -4.83
C GLY A 105 5.36 12.01 -6.12
N TYR A 106 5.28 13.25 -6.60
CA TYR A 106 4.63 13.56 -7.87
C TYR A 106 5.40 13.02 -9.07
N GLY A 107 6.72 13.05 -9.05
CA GLY A 107 7.57 12.47 -10.09
C GLY A 107 7.40 10.96 -10.18
N GLY A 108 7.33 10.26 -9.04
CA GLY A 108 7.02 8.82 -9.00
C GLY A 108 5.65 8.51 -9.59
N LEU A 109 4.61 9.29 -9.23
CA LEU A 109 3.27 9.16 -9.83
C LEU A 109 3.28 9.40 -11.34
N PHE A 110 3.93 10.47 -11.78
CA PHE A 110 4.04 10.81 -13.20
C PHE A 110 4.75 9.72 -13.98
N ALA A 111 5.91 9.25 -13.50
CA ALA A 111 6.66 8.16 -14.10
C ALA A 111 5.82 6.87 -14.17
N THR A 112 5.05 6.57 -13.12
CA THR A 112 4.14 5.42 -13.10
C THR A 112 3.10 5.52 -14.20
N LEU A 113 2.38 6.64 -14.26
CA LEU A 113 1.34 6.88 -15.26
C LEU A 113 1.93 6.83 -16.66
N LEU A 114 3.07 7.49 -16.89
CA LEU A 114 3.75 7.52 -18.17
C LEU A 114 4.15 6.11 -18.64
N LEU A 115 4.84 5.33 -17.80
CA LEU A 115 5.32 4.00 -18.16
C LEU A 115 4.17 3.01 -18.38
N ILE A 116 3.13 3.07 -17.55
CA ILE A 116 1.93 2.25 -17.72
C ILE A 116 1.20 2.66 -19.00
N SER A 117 0.98 3.96 -19.26
CA SER A 117 0.33 4.43 -20.49
C SER A 117 1.11 4.04 -21.73
N LEU A 118 2.45 4.17 -21.73
CA LEU A 118 3.28 3.71 -22.85
C LEU A 118 3.08 2.22 -23.13
N SER A 119 2.92 1.38 -22.10
CA SER A 119 2.70 -0.05 -22.25
C SER A 119 1.40 -0.43 -22.97
N TYR A 120 0.44 0.50 -23.06
CA TYR A 120 -0.84 0.28 -23.75
C TYR A 120 -0.93 1.00 -25.11
N ILE A 121 -0.23 2.11 -25.27
CA ILE A 121 -0.31 2.94 -26.49
C ILE A 121 0.68 2.45 -27.55
N VAL A 122 1.89 2.05 -27.13
CA VAL A 122 2.95 1.68 -28.07
C VAL A 122 2.88 0.18 -28.36
N PRO A 123 2.80 -0.23 -29.63
CA PRO A 123 2.81 -1.64 -29.99
C PRO A 123 4.18 -2.23 -29.65
N MET A 124 4.21 -3.15 -28.70
CA MET A 124 5.42 -3.81 -28.22
C MET A 124 5.12 -5.26 -27.82
N THR A 125 6.16 -6.06 -27.61
CA THR A 125 5.98 -7.43 -27.12
C THR A 125 5.43 -7.43 -25.69
N ILE A 126 4.69 -8.48 -25.33
CA ILE A 126 4.09 -8.65 -23.99
C ILE A 126 5.15 -8.50 -22.90
N LEU A 127 6.34 -9.07 -23.13
CA LEU A 127 7.46 -8.99 -22.20
C LEU A 127 7.90 -7.53 -21.95
N VAL A 128 8.04 -6.73 -23.00
CA VAL A 128 8.45 -5.31 -22.88
C VAL A 128 7.35 -4.49 -22.20
N ALA A 129 6.08 -4.75 -22.54
CA ALA A 129 4.94 -4.10 -21.90
C ALA A 129 4.91 -4.39 -20.39
N ASP A 130 5.16 -5.63 -20.00
CA ASP A 130 5.18 -6.02 -18.60
C ASP A 130 6.38 -5.43 -17.85
N ILE A 131 7.56 -5.35 -18.47
CA ILE A 131 8.72 -4.66 -17.89
C ILE A 131 8.42 -3.18 -17.64
N LEU A 132 7.78 -2.49 -18.59
CA LEU A 132 7.38 -1.09 -18.40
C LEU A 132 6.39 -0.93 -17.25
N ARG A 133 5.39 -1.82 -17.17
CA ARG A 133 4.41 -1.82 -16.07
C ARG A 133 5.12 -2.01 -14.73
N ILE A 134 5.95 -3.05 -14.59
CA ILE A 134 6.71 -3.34 -13.37
C ILE A 134 7.60 -2.16 -12.98
N SER A 135 8.27 -1.53 -13.96
CA SER A 135 9.10 -0.34 -13.73
C SER A 135 8.27 0.86 -13.26
N GLY A 136 7.08 1.05 -13.84
CA GLY A 136 6.11 2.05 -13.38
C GLY A 136 5.70 1.81 -11.92
N TRP A 137 5.40 0.57 -11.55
CA TRP A 137 5.08 0.22 -10.15
C TRP A 137 6.24 0.44 -9.20
N ALA A 138 7.46 0.09 -9.61
CA ALA A 138 8.65 0.35 -8.83
C ALA A 138 8.83 1.86 -8.59
N ALA A 139 8.59 2.69 -9.62
CA ALA A 139 8.61 4.14 -9.49
C ALA A 139 7.54 4.67 -8.52
N LEU A 140 6.32 4.11 -8.54
CA LEU A 140 5.27 4.46 -7.59
C LEU A 140 5.69 4.16 -6.15
N ILE A 141 6.15 2.93 -5.90
CA ILE A 141 6.55 2.48 -4.56
C ILE A 141 7.74 3.30 -4.07
N ALA A 142 8.74 3.52 -4.93
CA ALA A 142 9.89 4.36 -4.60
C ALA A 142 9.47 5.79 -4.26
N GLY A 143 8.61 6.41 -5.06
CA GLY A 143 8.07 7.75 -4.80
C GLY A 143 7.37 7.82 -3.44
N VAL A 144 6.48 6.87 -3.14
CA VAL A 144 5.76 6.80 -1.86
C VAL A 144 6.71 6.61 -0.68
N VAL A 145 7.69 5.71 -0.79
CA VAL A 145 8.67 5.43 0.27
C VAL A 145 9.59 6.64 0.50
N LEU A 146 10.03 7.31 -0.56
CA LEU A 146 10.89 8.50 -0.46
C LEU A 146 10.13 9.69 0.13
N THR A 147 8.88 9.93 -0.28
CA THR A 147 8.00 10.94 0.33
C THR A 147 7.80 10.68 1.82
N ARG A 148 7.51 9.43 2.19
CA ARG A 148 7.39 9.01 3.59
C ARG A 148 8.68 9.25 4.37
N GLY A 149 9.83 8.91 3.78
CA GLY A 149 11.15 9.15 4.37
C GLY A 149 11.44 10.64 4.58
N ARG A 150 11.07 11.48 3.61
CA ARG A 150 11.20 12.94 3.69
C ARG A 150 10.33 13.51 4.81
N ILE A 151 9.03 13.20 4.83
CA ILE A 151 8.10 13.68 5.86
C ILE A 151 8.53 13.18 7.25
N ARG A 152 9.08 11.96 7.35
CA ARG A 152 9.67 11.46 8.60
C ARG A 152 10.85 12.31 9.07
N ARG A 153 11.73 12.75 8.15
CA ARG A 153 12.87 13.63 8.50
C ARG A 153 12.39 15.02 8.93
N GLU A 154 11.38 15.56 8.27
CA GLU A 154 10.79 16.87 8.57
C GLU A 154 10.05 16.89 9.91
N THR A 155 9.32 15.81 10.23
CA THR A 155 8.47 15.74 11.44
C THR A 155 9.15 15.07 12.64
N GLY A 156 10.32 14.47 12.45
CA GLY A 156 11.04 13.73 13.49
C GLY A 156 10.35 12.48 14.02
N ARG A 157 9.17 12.09 13.49
CA ARG A 157 8.39 10.96 14.03
C ARG A 157 8.90 9.60 13.55
N PRO A 158 9.43 8.73 14.45
CA PRO A 158 9.86 7.39 14.08
C PRO A 158 8.69 6.44 13.77
N ASP A 159 7.47 6.76 14.23
CA ASP A 159 6.26 5.94 14.06
C ASP A 159 5.79 5.90 12.59
N LEU A 160 6.11 6.95 11.83
CA LEU A 160 6.02 6.96 10.38
C LEU A 160 6.95 5.92 9.74
N GLY A 161 7.86 5.26 10.47
CA GLY A 161 8.76 4.20 10.01
C GLY A 161 8.19 2.77 10.08
N GLY A 162 6.96 2.58 10.58
CA GLY A 162 6.30 1.27 10.53
C GLY A 162 6.42 0.44 11.80
N ARG A 163 6.97 0.99 12.89
CA ARG A 163 6.83 0.38 14.21
C ARG A 163 5.33 0.31 14.51
N ARG A 164 4.78 -0.89 14.70
CA ARG A 164 3.46 -1.03 15.32
C ARG A 164 3.60 -0.39 16.69
N ARG A 165 2.98 0.78 16.92
CA ARG A 165 2.62 1.13 18.30
C ARG A 165 1.82 -0.06 18.78
N SER A 166 2.31 -0.72 19.83
CA SER A 166 1.50 -1.67 20.55
C SER A 166 0.21 -0.93 20.90
N LEU A 167 -0.95 -1.46 20.47
CA LEU A 167 -2.25 -0.92 20.86
C LEU A 167 -2.48 -1.02 22.39
N LEU A 168 -1.56 -1.70 23.08
CA LEU A 168 -1.48 -1.85 24.52
C LEU A 168 -0.11 -1.35 24.98
N GLN A 169 -0.01 -0.12 25.46
CA GLN A 169 1.14 0.25 26.27
C GLN A 169 1.00 -0.43 27.65
N SER A 170 2.10 -0.80 28.29
CA SER A 170 2.07 -1.30 29.69
C SER A 170 1.28 -0.36 30.61
N ASP A 171 1.35 0.93 30.28
CA ASP A 171 0.77 2.02 31.04
C ASP A 171 -0.74 2.20 30.81
N ASP A 172 -1.33 1.46 29.86
CA ASP A 172 -2.78 1.41 29.61
C ASP A 172 -3.48 0.42 30.57
N TRP A 173 -2.74 -0.57 31.08
CA TRP A 173 -3.21 -1.54 32.08
C TRP A 173 -2.84 -1.14 33.51
N ASP A 174 -2.15 -0.01 33.69
CA ASP A 174 -1.78 0.48 35.01
C ASP A 174 -3.04 0.89 35.77
N ALA A 175 -3.49 0.00 36.65
CA ALA A 175 -4.67 0.18 37.48
C ALA A 175 -4.60 1.46 38.32
N SER A 176 -3.40 1.96 38.63
CA SER A 176 -3.22 3.20 39.40
C SER A 176 -3.74 4.46 38.70
N LYS A 177 -3.95 4.44 37.38
CA LYS A 177 -4.47 5.59 36.63
C LYS A 177 -5.99 5.72 36.65
N TRP A 178 -6.70 4.61 36.82
CA TRP A 178 -8.17 4.57 36.72
C TRP A 178 -8.85 4.07 38.00
N ASP A 179 -8.11 3.39 38.88
CA ASP A 179 -8.55 3.03 40.22
C ASP A 179 -7.81 3.87 41.28
N PRO A 180 -8.48 4.86 41.89
CA PRO A 180 -7.87 5.71 42.91
C PRO A 180 -7.51 4.95 44.20
N GLU A 181 -8.09 3.77 44.45
CA GLU A 181 -7.72 2.95 45.60
C GLU A 181 -6.38 2.26 45.40
N VAL A 182 -6.13 1.74 44.19
CA VAL A 182 -4.83 1.14 43.81
C VAL A 182 -3.71 2.18 43.86
N HIS A 183 -3.97 3.41 43.42
CA HIS A 183 -3.01 4.50 43.51
C HIS A 183 -2.60 4.79 44.98
N ARG A 184 -3.59 4.89 45.88
CA ARG A 184 -3.34 5.11 47.31
C ARG A 184 -2.60 3.95 47.97
N ASP A 185 -2.86 2.72 47.56
CA ASP A 185 -2.16 1.55 48.11
C ASP A 185 -0.69 1.51 47.67
N ILE A 186 -0.39 1.90 46.43
CA ILE A 186 0.98 2.06 45.93
C ILE A 186 1.71 3.17 46.69
N GLU A 187 1.07 4.32 46.92
CA GLU A 187 1.66 5.41 47.72
C GLU A 187 1.92 5.00 49.17
N ARG A 188 1.03 4.20 49.77
CA ARG A 188 1.22 3.66 51.13
C ARG A 188 2.39 2.70 51.23
N ARG A 189 2.59 1.83 50.23
CA ARG A 189 3.69 0.86 50.19
C ARG A 189 5.02 1.49 49.75
N GLY A 190 4.97 2.57 48.99
CA GLY A 190 6.14 3.29 48.47
C GLY A 190 6.79 4.24 49.47
N ARG A 191 6.17 4.49 50.63
CA ARG A 191 6.82 5.14 51.77
C ARG A 191 7.54 4.06 52.58
N PRO A 192 8.89 4.01 52.58
CA PRO A 192 9.59 3.23 53.60
C PRO A 192 9.16 3.80 54.95
N GLY A 193 8.69 2.93 55.85
CA GLY A 193 8.29 3.35 57.19
C GLY A 193 9.41 4.15 57.85
N GLU A 194 9.05 5.33 58.36
CA GLU A 194 9.80 5.98 59.43
C GLU A 194 9.77 5.11 60.69
#